data_AF-A0A0C2C1D1-F1
#
_entry.id   AF-A0A0C2C1D1-F1
#
_cell.length_a   1.000
_cell.length_b   1.000
_cell.length_c   1.000
_cell.angle_alpha   90.00
_cell.angle_beta   90.00
_cell.angle_gamma   90.00
#
_symmetry.space_group_name_H-M   'P 1'
#
loop_
_entity.id
_entity.type
_entity.pdbx_description
1 polymer ?
#
loop_
_entity_poly.entity_id
_entity_poly.type
_entity_poly.pdbx_seq_one_letter_code
_entity_poly.pdbx_strand_id
1 'polypeptide(L)'
;MEPLKLSHTIEENVLEFFAWMYLFPITLVHLFFRPLCFLEAMAMEKEKAESARYETRMPPVLFFLFGTMPPSIAIVRHGTLEELTTLPALSDAALIIALTLSILPFAWAISVLVFSARGYDRAQFRDAFSIQCYLFCPIWLFILCVAYYYGPPDVQMPTQTAYAVLGIGIVLIIWLFITEWRLLRKRAISTVRTIGCFVLAMVMSADLFKVTFSIAHATNQKWLL
;
A
#
# COMPACT_ATOMS: atom_id res chain seq x y z
N MET A 1 12.72 -4.76 34.93
CA MET A 1 12.51 -5.57 33.72
C MET A 1 13.88 -5.98 33.21
N GLU A 2 14.10 -7.30 33.07
CA GLU A 2 15.42 -7.94 33.07
C GLU A 2 16.13 -7.82 31.71
N PRO A 3 17.45 -7.50 31.68
CA PRO A 3 18.22 -7.33 30.44
C PRO A 3 18.21 -8.56 29.51
N LEU A 4 18.01 -9.76 30.08
CA LEU A 4 17.87 -11.02 29.35
C LEU A 4 16.57 -11.12 28.52
N LYS A 5 15.47 -10.53 29.01
CA LYS A 5 14.21 -10.45 28.25
C LYS A 5 14.35 -9.46 27.10
N LEU A 6 15.06 -8.35 27.34
CA LEU A 6 15.34 -7.35 26.30
C LEU A 6 16.20 -7.93 25.18
N SER A 7 17.25 -8.69 25.50
CA SER A 7 18.10 -9.33 24.48
C SER A 7 17.33 -10.34 23.64
N HIS A 8 16.46 -11.15 24.27
CA HIS A 8 15.64 -12.13 23.56
C HIS A 8 14.63 -11.45 22.62
N THR A 9 13.94 -10.41 23.09
CA THR A 9 13.02 -9.63 22.24
C THR A 9 13.74 -8.93 21.09
N ILE A 10 14.98 -8.45 21.28
CA ILE A 10 15.79 -7.89 20.19
C ILE A 10 16.13 -8.97 19.17
N GLU A 11 16.59 -10.13 19.62
CA GLU A 11 16.92 -11.26 18.73
C GLU A 11 15.71 -11.70 17.89
N GLU A 12 14.56 -11.90 18.53
CA GLU A 12 13.31 -12.26 17.85
C GLU A 12 12.91 -11.19 16.83
N ASN A 13 12.95 -9.91 17.19
CA ASN A 13 12.61 -8.83 16.28
C ASN A 13 13.57 -8.71 15.10
N VAL A 14 14.86 -8.96 15.32
CA VAL A 14 15.87 -8.93 14.26
C VAL A 14 15.68 -10.10 13.29
N LEU A 15 15.44 -11.30 13.81
CA LEU A 15 15.14 -12.47 12.99
C LEU A 15 13.86 -12.27 12.19
N GLU A 16 12.81 -11.75 12.81
CA GLU A 16 11.54 -11.42 12.17
C GLU A 16 11.73 -10.37 11.07
N PHE A 17 12.56 -9.34 11.32
CA PHE A 17 12.89 -8.34 10.31
C PHE A 17 13.64 -8.92 9.11
N PHE A 18 14.61 -9.81 9.33
CA PHE A 18 15.30 -10.50 8.23
C PHE A 18 14.38 -11.45 7.47
N ALA A 19 13.46 -12.13 8.17
CA ALA A 19 12.41 -12.91 7.53
C ALA A 19 11.55 -12.01 6.64
N TRP A 20 11.19 -10.80 7.08
CA TRP A 20 10.48 -9.83 6.26
C TRP A 20 11.30 -9.39 5.04
N MET A 21 12.59 -9.08 5.20
CA MET A 21 13.45 -8.75 4.06
C MET A 21 13.48 -9.86 3.00
N TYR A 22 13.46 -11.11 3.43
CA TYR A 22 13.41 -12.28 2.54
C TYR A 22 12.01 -12.47 1.91
N LEU A 23 10.95 -12.35 2.70
CA LEU A 23 9.57 -12.62 2.28
C LEU A 23 9.00 -11.52 1.37
N PHE A 24 9.42 -10.27 1.52
CA PHE A 24 8.91 -9.16 0.73
C PHE A 24 9.08 -9.36 -0.79
N PRO A 25 10.30 -9.58 -1.34
CA PRO A 25 10.48 -9.76 -2.77
C PRO A 25 9.75 -11.00 -3.30
N ILE A 26 9.71 -12.09 -2.53
CA ILE A 26 8.99 -13.31 -2.89
C ILE A 26 7.49 -13.06 -2.98
N THR A 27 6.94 -12.33 -2.00
CA THR A 27 5.52 -11.95 -1.96
C THR A 27 5.19 -11.05 -3.15
N LEU A 28 6.03 -10.05 -3.43
CA LEU A 28 5.86 -9.11 -4.53
C LEU A 28 5.88 -9.80 -5.90
N VAL A 29 6.85 -10.69 -6.15
CA VAL A 29 6.97 -11.43 -7.41
C VAL A 29 5.74 -12.34 -7.62
N HIS A 30 5.35 -13.11 -6.61
CA HIS A 30 4.17 -13.98 -6.73
C HIS A 30 2.88 -13.20 -6.97
N LEU A 31 2.70 -12.10 -6.24
CA LEU A 31 1.56 -11.20 -6.42
C LEU A 31 1.53 -10.63 -7.84
N PHE A 32 2.66 -10.13 -8.33
CA PHE A 32 2.73 -9.45 -9.62
C PHE A 32 2.43 -10.40 -10.80
N PHE A 33 3.02 -11.59 -10.80
CA PHE A 33 2.88 -12.53 -11.91
C PHE A 33 1.61 -13.38 -11.85
N ARG A 34 1.09 -13.67 -10.65
CA ARG A 34 -0.09 -14.53 -10.46
C ARG A 34 -1.07 -13.96 -9.42
N PRO A 35 -1.59 -12.74 -9.62
CA PRO A 35 -2.33 -12.02 -8.58
C PRO A 35 -3.57 -12.77 -8.08
N LEU A 36 -4.36 -13.37 -8.97
CA LEU A 36 -5.59 -14.06 -8.57
C LEU A 36 -5.31 -15.33 -7.75
N CYS A 37 -4.33 -16.14 -8.17
CA CYS A 37 -3.92 -17.34 -7.45
C CYS A 37 -3.28 -16.97 -6.10
N PHE A 38 -2.50 -15.88 -6.07
CA PHE A 38 -1.94 -15.35 -4.84
C PHE A 38 -3.02 -14.92 -3.86
N LEU A 39 -4.01 -14.12 -4.29
CA LEU A 39 -5.10 -13.67 -3.42
C LEU A 39 -5.96 -14.82 -2.91
N GLU A 40 -6.20 -15.85 -3.72
CA GLU A 40 -6.88 -17.08 -3.29
C GLU A 40 -6.06 -17.84 -2.24
N ALA A 41 -4.75 -17.97 -2.44
CA ALA A 41 -3.86 -18.56 -1.45
C ALA A 41 -3.85 -17.75 -0.14
N MET A 42 -3.91 -16.42 -0.22
CA MET A 42 -3.99 -15.55 0.97
C MET A 42 -5.33 -15.59 1.69
N ALA A 43 -6.41 -15.93 0.99
CA ALA A 43 -7.68 -16.20 1.66
C ALA A 43 -7.57 -17.47 2.52
N MET A 44 -6.94 -18.53 2.02
CA MET A 44 -6.72 -19.77 2.77
C MET A 44 -5.76 -19.60 3.95
N GLU A 45 -4.72 -18.75 3.84
CA GLU A 45 -3.82 -18.45 4.96
C GLU A 45 -4.59 -17.85 6.16
N LYS A 46 -5.63 -17.04 5.92
CA LYS A 46 -6.41 -16.42 7.00
C LYS A 46 -7.19 -17.43 7.84
N GLU A 47 -7.51 -18.59 7.26
CA GLU A 47 -8.23 -19.67 7.94
C GLU A 47 -7.32 -20.52 8.84
N LYS A 48 -5.99 -20.40 8.69
CA LYS A 48 -5.03 -21.10 9.55
C LYS A 48 -5.03 -20.57 10.98
N ALA A 49 -4.53 -21.41 11.89
CA ALA A 49 -4.22 -21.02 13.27
C ALA A 49 -3.25 -19.84 13.29
N GLU A 50 -3.35 -18.99 14.32
CA GLU A 50 -2.58 -17.74 14.40
C GLU A 50 -1.06 -17.97 14.36
N SER A 51 -0.58 -19.06 14.96
CA SER A 51 0.85 -19.42 14.95
C SER A 51 1.38 -19.90 13.60
N ALA A 52 0.50 -20.34 12.69
CA ALA A 52 0.87 -20.88 11.37
C ALA A 52 0.45 -19.97 10.21
N ARG A 53 -0.06 -18.78 10.53
CA ARG A 53 -0.52 -17.78 9.57
C ARG A 53 0.69 -17.06 8.98
N TYR A 54 0.75 -16.95 7.66
CA TYR A 54 1.75 -16.10 6.98
C TYR A 54 3.22 -16.56 7.12
N GLU A 55 3.48 -17.83 7.44
CA GLU A 55 4.85 -18.37 7.54
C GLU A 55 5.66 -18.23 6.23
N THR A 56 4.99 -18.28 5.08
CA THR A 56 5.64 -18.29 3.76
C THR A 56 5.50 -16.98 2.99
N ARG A 57 4.68 -16.03 3.47
CA ARG A 57 4.33 -14.79 2.78
C ARG A 57 3.92 -13.71 3.78
N MET A 58 4.20 -12.45 3.47
CA MET A 58 3.89 -11.36 4.39
C MET A 58 2.38 -11.13 4.61
N PRO A 59 1.97 -10.75 5.83
CA PRO A 59 0.64 -10.20 6.09
C PRO A 59 0.35 -8.97 5.22
N PRO A 60 -0.91 -8.73 4.81
CA PRO A 60 -1.24 -7.73 3.79
C PRO A 60 -0.86 -6.30 4.16
N VAL A 61 -1.22 -5.87 5.37
CA VAL A 61 -0.93 -4.49 5.83
C VAL A 61 0.57 -4.32 6.03
N LEU A 62 1.23 -5.33 6.60
CA LEU A 62 2.69 -5.30 6.78
C LEU A 62 3.43 -5.24 5.45
N PHE A 63 3.00 -6.02 4.45
CA PHE A 63 3.55 -5.99 3.10
C PHE A 63 3.45 -4.59 2.49
N PHE A 64 2.28 -3.96 2.59
CA PHE A 64 2.06 -2.60 2.11
C PHE A 64 2.96 -1.59 2.83
N LEU A 65 3.02 -1.63 4.16
CA LEU A 65 3.85 -0.73 4.95
C LEU A 65 5.35 -0.94 4.66
N PHE A 66 5.80 -2.19 4.58
CA PHE A 66 7.20 -2.51 4.28
C PHE A 66 7.62 -2.02 2.89
N GLY A 67 6.72 -2.10 1.90
CA GLY A 67 6.97 -1.60 0.55
C GLY A 67 6.94 -0.07 0.42
N THR A 68 6.21 0.62 1.30
CA THR A 68 5.95 2.06 1.13
C THR A 68 6.63 2.96 2.13
N MET A 69 6.82 2.52 3.38
CA MET A 69 7.45 3.32 4.45
C MET A 69 8.89 3.71 4.11
N PRO A 70 9.80 2.78 3.75
CA PRO A 70 11.19 3.14 3.52
C PRO A 70 11.39 4.21 2.44
N PRO A 71 10.81 4.10 1.22
CA PRO A 71 11.00 5.14 0.22
C PRO A 71 10.30 6.44 0.58
N SER A 72 9.17 6.41 1.30
CA SER A 72 8.49 7.63 1.76
C SER A 72 9.34 8.42 2.78
N ILE A 73 9.92 7.72 3.75
CA ILE A 73 10.84 8.34 4.73
C ILE A 73 12.07 8.91 4.01
N ALA A 74 12.57 8.19 3.01
CA ALA A 74 13.74 8.62 2.25
C ALA A 74 13.45 9.87 1.42
N ILE A 75 12.26 9.99 0.80
CA ILE A 75 11.80 11.20 0.10
C ILE A 75 11.75 12.38 1.06
N VAL A 76 11.12 12.23 2.23
CA VAL A 76 11.02 13.31 3.23
C VAL A 76 12.40 13.79 3.68
N ARG A 77 13.38 12.89 3.80
CA ARG A 77 14.76 13.24 4.16
C ARG A 77 15.55 13.96 3.07
N HIS A 78 15.18 13.78 1.80
CA HIS A 78 15.79 14.49 0.67
C HIS A 78 15.26 15.93 0.51
N GLY A 79 14.15 16.29 1.16
CA GLY A 79 13.70 17.67 1.28
C GLY A 79 14.74 18.54 2.00
N THR A 80 14.93 19.78 1.56
CA THR A 80 15.95 20.70 2.09
C THR A 80 15.89 20.82 3.62
N LEU A 81 17.06 20.76 4.27
CA LEU A 81 17.28 20.73 5.73
C LEU A 81 16.50 21.78 6.55
N GLU A 82 16.05 22.88 5.95
CA GLU A 82 15.27 23.93 6.62
C GLU A 82 13.82 23.48 6.96
N GLU A 83 13.19 22.62 6.15
CA GLU A 83 11.81 22.16 6.40
C GLU A 83 11.72 21.02 7.44
N LEU A 84 12.84 20.32 7.67
CA LEU A 84 12.96 19.22 8.64
C LEU A 84 12.79 19.66 10.11
N THR A 85 12.85 20.97 10.39
CA THR A 85 12.65 21.55 11.74
C THR A 85 11.20 21.47 12.24
N THR A 86 10.24 21.16 11.35
CA THR A 86 8.80 21.05 11.66
C THR A 86 8.26 19.62 11.60
N LEU A 87 9.12 18.64 11.32
CA LEU A 87 8.67 17.25 11.32
C LEU A 87 8.34 16.81 12.75
N PRO A 88 7.16 16.21 12.98
CA PRO A 88 6.91 15.53 14.24
C PRO A 88 7.92 14.38 14.40
N ALA A 89 7.98 13.77 15.58
CA ALA A 89 8.87 12.62 15.79
C ALA A 89 8.72 11.62 14.62
N LEU A 90 9.83 11.00 14.18
CA LEU A 90 9.86 10.12 13.00
C LEU A 90 8.74 9.06 13.00
N SER A 91 8.31 8.64 14.20
CA SER A 91 7.17 7.75 14.44
C SER A 91 5.84 8.32 13.92
N ASP A 92 5.57 9.59 14.20
CA ASP A 92 4.31 10.25 13.91
C ASP A 92 4.21 10.60 12.42
N ALA A 93 5.33 11.04 11.84
CA ALA A 93 5.43 11.29 10.41
C ALA A 93 5.20 9.99 9.61
N ALA A 94 5.86 8.90 10.01
CA ALA A 94 5.67 7.59 9.39
C ALA A 94 4.22 7.09 9.51
N LEU A 95 3.58 7.29 10.66
CA LEU A 95 2.17 6.92 10.85
C LEU A 95 1.23 7.69 9.92
N ILE A 96 1.42 9.01 9.80
CA ILE A 96 0.56 9.82 8.92
C ILE A 96 0.80 9.45 7.46
N ILE A 97 2.04 9.24 7.03
CA ILE A 97 2.35 8.72 5.68
C ILE A 97 1.61 7.40 5.47
N ALA A 98 1.66 6.48 6.43
CA ALA A 98 1.02 5.17 6.34
C ALA A 98 -0.48 5.31 6.10
N LEU A 99 -1.12 6.20 6.86
CA LEU A 99 -2.54 6.50 6.75
C LEU A 99 -2.88 7.13 5.40
N THR A 100 -2.12 8.13 4.97
CA THR A 100 -2.31 8.81 3.69
C THR A 100 -2.18 7.85 2.51
N LEU A 101 -1.15 7.01 2.48
CA LEU A 101 -0.98 6.00 1.42
C LEU A 101 -2.09 4.94 1.44
N SER A 102 -2.64 4.65 2.63
CA SER A 102 -3.73 3.69 2.80
C SER A 102 -5.10 4.21 2.37
N ILE A 103 -5.24 5.50 2.01
CA ILE A 103 -6.51 6.07 1.53
C ILE A 103 -6.99 5.38 0.26
N LEU A 104 -6.09 5.11 -0.69
CA LEU A 104 -6.44 4.40 -1.92
C LEU A 104 -6.98 3.00 -1.65
N PRO A 105 -6.24 2.10 -0.97
CA PRO A 105 -6.78 0.78 -0.69
C PRO A 105 -8.04 0.83 0.20
N PHE A 106 -8.20 1.84 1.04
CA PHE A 106 -9.41 2.07 1.81
C PHE A 106 -10.62 2.41 0.92
N ALA A 107 -10.49 3.39 0.03
CA ALA A 107 -11.55 3.81 -0.89
C ALA A 107 -12.01 2.65 -1.78
N TRP A 108 -11.06 1.89 -2.31
CA TRP A 108 -11.33 0.72 -3.13
C TRP A 108 -11.95 -0.44 -2.34
N ALA A 109 -11.55 -0.65 -1.09
CA ALA A 109 -12.18 -1.66 -0.25
C ALA A 109 -13.66 -1.33 0.00
N ILE A 110 -13.97 -0.06 0.29
CA ILE A 110 -15.35 0.38 0.48
C ILE A 110 -16.16 0.22 -0.80
N SER A 111 -15.63 0.64 -1.96
CA SER A 111 -16.37 0.50 -3.21
C SER A 111 -16.70 -0.97 -3.50
N VAL A 112 -15.76 -1.89 -3.25
CA VAL A 112 -16.01 -3.33 -3.43
C VAL A 112 -17.11 -3.82 -2.50
N LEU A 113 -17.13 -3.39 -1.24
CA LEU A 113 -18.17 -3.77 -0.27
C LEU A 113 -19.54 -3.22 -0.66
N VAL A 114 -19.61 -1.97 -1.13
CA VAL A 114 -20.88 -1.35 -1.58
C VAL A 114 -21.56 -2.11 -2.70
N PHE A 115 -20.77 -2.68 -3.61
CA PHE A 115 -21.29 -3.46 -4.73
C PHE A 115 -21.27 -4.97 -4.51
N SER A 116 -20.79 -5.42 -3.35
CA SER A 116 -20.86 -6.80 -2.91
C SER A 116 -22.23 -7.08 -2.29
N ALA A 117 -22.84 -8.23 -2.61
CA ALA A 117 -24.10 -8.64 -1.99
C ALA A 117 -23.94 -9.13 -0.54
N ARG A 118 -22.71 -9.10 0.00
CA ARG A 118 -22.40 -9.53 1.36
C ARG A 118 -22.50 -8.31 2.28
N GLY A 119 -23.27 -8.44 3.36
CA GLY A 119 -23.61 -7.30 4.23
C GLY A 119 -22.39 -6.65 4.87
N TYR A 120 -22.53 -5.44 5.40
CA TYR A 120 -21.40 -4.73 5.99
C TYR A 120 -21.06 -5.23 7.38
N ASP A 121 -19.91 -5.89 7.52
CA ASP A 121 -19.31 -6.18 8.82
C ASP A 121 -17.81 -5.86 8.82
N ARG A 122 -17.24 -5.79 10.03
CA ARG A 122 -15.83 -5.46 10.25
C ARG A 122 -14.88 -6.50 9.64
N ALA A 123 -15.28 -7.77 9.60
CA ALA A 123 -14.46 -8.86 9.07
C ALA A 123 -14.38 -8.77 7.54
N GLN A 124 -15.50 -8.51 6.87
CA GLN A 124 -15.58 -8.30 5.43
C GLN A 124 -14.81 -7.05 4.99
N PHE A 125 -14.90 -5.96 5.78
CA PHE A 125 -14.07 -4.79 5.53
C PHE A 125 -12.58 -5.10 5.63
N ARG A 126 -12.16 -5.78 6.70
CA ARG A 126 -10.77 -6.20 6.87
C ARG A 126 -10.29 -7.09 5.72
N ASP A 127 -11.15 -7.97 5.22
CA ASP A 127 -10.84 -8.81 4.07
C ASP A 127 -10.65 -7.98 2.79
N ALA A 128 -11.61 -7.12 2.47
CA ALA A 128 -11.55 -6.24 1.30
C ALA A 128 -10.30 -5.34 1.35
N PHE A 129 -10.07 -4.68 2.48
CA PHE A 129 -8.90 -3.82 2.69
C PHE A 129 -7.58 -4.59 2.54
N SER A 130 -7.49 -5.80 3.08
CA SER A 130 -6.30 -6.65 2.93
C SER A 130 -5.95 -6.95 1.47
N ILE A 131 -6.97 -7.21 0.65
CA ILE A 131 -6.77 -7.46 -0.78
C ILE A 131 -6.23 -6.20 -1.46
N GLN A 132 -6.81 -5.05 -1.14
CA GLN A 132 -6.37 -3.78 -1.71
C GLN A 132 -4.94 -3.41 -1.28
N CYS A 133 -4.55 -3.68 -0.04
CA CYS A 133 -3.16 -3.50 0.42
C CYS A 133 -2.16 -4.27 -0.46
N TYR A 134 -2.47 -5.51 -0.86
CA TYR A 134 -1.62 -6.23 -1.80
C TYR A 134 -1.62 -5.56 -3.17
N LEU A 135 -2.80 -5.33 -3.76
CA LEU A 135 -2.92 -4.86 -5.14
C LEU A 135 -2.32 -3.45 -5.37
N PHE A 136 -2.42 -2.57 -4.38
CA PHE A 136 -1.87 -1.21 -4.48
C PHE A 136 -0.38 -1.12 -4.18
N CYS A 137 0.20 -2.09 -3.47
CA CYS A 137 1.60 -2.03 -3.07
C CYS A 137 2.58 -1.92 -4.25
N PRO A 138 2.47 -2.68 -5.37
CA PRO A 138 3.39 -2.55 -6.51
C PRO A 138 3.35 -1.16 -7.15
N ILE A 139 2.16 -0.56 -7.22
CA ILE A 139 1.97 0.78 -7.80
C ILE A 139 2.63 1.83 -6.91
N TRP A 140 2.35 1.78 -5.61
CA TRP A 140 2.94 2.72 -4.66
C TRP A 140 4.46 2.58 -4.61
N LEU A 141 4.98 1.36 -4.58
CA LEU A 141 6.41 1.13 -4.63
C LEU A 141 7.03 1.77 -5.89
N PHE A 142 6.40 1.61 -7.05
CA PHE A 142 6.86 2.25 -8.28
C PHE A 142 6.84 3.79 -8.19
N ILE A 143 5.70 4.38 -7.78
CA ILE A 143 5.55 5.84 -7.65
C ILE A 143 6.58 6.40 -6.67
N LEU A 144 6.75 5.76 -5.52
CA LEU A 144 7.67 6.21 -4.48
C LEU A 144 9.14 6.04 -4.92
N CYS A 145 9.49 4.99 -5.66
CA CYS A 145 10.84 4.87 -6.22
C CYS A 145 11.14 5.96 -7.25
N VAL A 146 10.17 6.30 -8.11
CA VAL A 146 10.31 7.40 -9.08
C VAL A 146 10.44 8.74 -8.35
N ALA A 147 9.59 9.01 -7.36
CA ALA A 147 9.62 10.21 -6.55
C ALA A 147 10.91 10.34 -5.72
N TYR A 148 11.42 9.22 -5.20
CA TYR A 148 12.69 9.19 -4.47
C TYR A 148 13.87 9.60 -5.37
N TYR A 149 13.91 9.10 -6.61
CA TYR A 149 15.03 9.35 -7.51
C TYR A 149 14.95 10.72 -8.21
N TYR A 150 13.76 11.15 -8.64
CA TYR A 150 13.54 12.36 -9.43
C TYR A 150 12.85 13.50 -8.66
N GLY A 151 12.55 13.31 -7.38
CA GLY A 151 11.97 14.34 -6.51
C GLY A 151 12.92 15.49 -6.18
N PRO A 152 14.25 15.28 -5.99
CA PRO A 152 15.17 16.37 -5.75
C PRO A 152 15.19 17.39 -6.92
N PRO A 153 15.15 18.71 -6.64
CA PRO A 153 14.98 19.75 -7.67
C PRO A 153 16.17 19.88 -8.62
N ASP A 154 17.34 19.38 -8.23
CA ASP A 154 18.58 19.35 -9.00
C ASP A 154 18.63 18.15 -9.96
N VAL A 155 17.77 17.15 -9.79
CA VAL A 155 17.72 15.95 -10.63
C VAL A 155 16.67 16.13 -11.73
N GLN A 156 17.14 16.48 -12.93
CA GLN A 156 16.27 16.54 -14.10
C GLN A 156 16.05 15.16 -14.70
N MET A 157 14.79 14.79 -14.88
CA MET A 157 14.41 13.57 -15.56
C MET A 157 14.62 13.70 -17.09
N PRO A 158 15.49 12.89 -17.72
CA PRO A 158 15.64 12.91 -19.17
C PRO A 158 14.31 12.53 -19.85
N THR A 159 14.01 13.14 -21.01
CA THR A 159 12.75 12.92 -21.73
C THR A 159 12.49 11.45 -22.06
N GLN A 160 13.54 10.70 -22.43
CA GLN A 160 13.43 9.26 -22.70
C GLN A 160 13.02 8.47 -21.46
N THR A 161 13.60 8.80 -20.31
CA THR A 161 13.23 8.18 -19.03
C THR A 161 11.82 8.56 -18.62
N ALA A 162 11.38 9.81 -18.88
CA ALA A 162 10.01 10.25 -18.63
C ALA A 162 8.99 9.39 -19.39
N TYR A 163 9.22 9.14 -20.68
CA TYR A 163 8.37 8.23 -21.46
C TYR A 163 8.41 6.80 -20.94
N ALA A 164 9.57 6.30 -20.52
CA ALA A 164 9.69 4.95 -19.95
C ALA A 164 8.91 4.82 -18.62
N VAL A 165 9.04 5.79 -17.72
CA VAL A 165 8.30 5.83 -16.45
C VAL A 165 6.80 5.94 -16.69
N LEU A 166 6.37 6.81 -17.62
CA LEU A 166 4.97 6.90 -18.00
C LEU A 166 4.45 5.57 -18.56
N GLY A 167 5.23 4.93 -19.44
CA GLY A 167 4.89 3.63 -20.01
C GLY A 167 4.73 2.55 -18.95
N ILE A 168 5.68 2.43 -18.02
CA ILE A 168 5.60 1.48 -16.90
C ILE A 168 4.40 1.80 -16.00
N GLY A 169 4.15 3.07 -15.70
CA GLY A 169 3.00 3.51 -14.91
C GLY A 169 1.67 3.10 -15.54
N ILE A 170 1.52 3.28 -16.86
CA ILE A 170 0.34 2.84 -17.61
C ILE A 170 0.19 1.31 -17.53
N VAL A 171 1.28 0.56 -17.71
CA VAL A 171 1.26 -0.91 -17.61
C VAL A 171 0.80 -1.37 -16.22
N LEU A 172 1.28 -0.73 -15.15
CA LEU A 172 0.87 -1.04 -13.77
C LEU A 172 -0.60 -0.71 -13.51
N ILE A 173 -1.09 0.41 -14.02
CA ILE A 173 -2.51 0.78 -13.93
C ILE A 173 -3.36 -0.26 -14.66
N ILE A 174 -3.01 -0.61 -15.90
CA ILE A 174 -3.72 -1.63 -16.68
C ILE A 174 -3.70 -2.98 -15.93
N TRP A 175 -2.56 -3.37 -15.37
CA TRP A 175 -2.42 -4.59 -14.58
C TRP A 175 -3.37 -4.60 -13.38
N LEU A 176 -3.47 -3.49 -12.63
CA LEU A 176 -4.40 -3.36 -11.51
C LEU A 176 -5.85 -3.49 -11.97
N PHE A 177 -6.25 -2.73 -12.99
CA PHE A 177 -7.61 -2.76 -13.51
C PHE A 177 -8.01 -4.15 -14.01
N ILE A 178 -7.13 -4.84 -14.76
CA ILE A 178 -7.38 -6.20 -15.23
C ILE A 178 -7.53 -7.16 -14.04
N THR A 179 -6.67 -7.03 -13.04
CA THR A 179 -6.70 -7.90 -11.85
C THR A 179 -7.96 -7.70 -11.04
N GLU A 180 -8.32 -6.45 -10.73
CA GLU A 180 -9.56 -6.09 -10.05
C GLU A 180 -10.80 -6.53 -10.81
N TRP A 181 -10.82 -6.27 -12.12
CA TRP A 181 -11.91 -6.73 -12.97
C TRP A 181 -12.09 -8.24 -12.86
N ARG A 182 -11.01 -9.02 -13.06
CA ARG A 182 -11.07 -10.48 -12.99
C ARG A 182 -11.49 -10.95 -11.59
N LEU A 183 -11.04 -10.29 -10.53
CA LEU A 183 -11.42 -10.62 -9.15
C LEU A 183 -12.92 -10.42 -8.91
N LEU A 184 -13.46 -9.26 -9.29
CA LEU A 184 -14.89 -8.95 -9.15
C LEU A 184 -15.75 -9.90 -9.99
N ARG A 185 -15.29 -10.27 -11.18
CA ARG A 185 -15.96 -11.27 -12.04
C ARG A 185 -15.94 -12.66 -11.40
N LYS A 186 -14.85 -13.10 -10.77
CA LYS A 186 -14.80 -14.35 -9.99
C LYS A 186 -15.78 -14.34 -8.80
N ARG A 187 -16.05 -13.17 -8.22
CA ARG A 187 -17.05 -12.98 -7.15
C ARG A 187 -18.50 -12.90 -7.66
N ALA A 188 -18.74 -13.24 -8.94
CA ALA A 188 -20.04 -13.20 -9.60
C ALA A 188 -20.72 -11.82 -9.60
N ILE A 189 -19.94 -10.74 -9.52
CA ILE A 189 -20.47 -9.37 -9.61
C ILE A 189 -20.74 -9.04 -11.09
N SER A 190 -21.94 -8.52 -11.38
CA SER A 190 -22.36 -8.13 -12.73
C SER A 190 -21.48 -7.00 -13.30
N THR A 191 -21.27 -6.96 -14.61
CA THR A 191 -20.45 -5.95 -15.31
C THR A 191 -20.83 -4.51 -14.94
N VAL A 192 -22.12 -4.22 -14.81
CA VAL A 192 -22.62 -2.89 -14.44
C VAL A 192 -22.18 -2.50 -13.02
N ARG A 193 -22.32 -3.43 -12.06
CA ARG A 193 -21.84 -3.23 -10.68
C ARG A 193 -20.33 -3.12 -10.62
N THR A 194 -19.60 -3.84 -11.47
CA THR A 194 -18.15 -3.72 -11.58
C THR A 194 -17.74 -2.31 -12.02
N ILE A 195 -18.36 -1.77 -13.07
CA ILE A 195 -18.11 -0.38 -13.51
C ILE A 195 -18.48 0.60 -12.38
N GLY A 196 -19.63 0.41 -11.73
CA GLY A 196 -20.04 1.22 -10.58
C GLY A 196 -19.02 1.21 -9.44
N CYS A 197 -18.42 0.05 -9.14
CA CYS A 197 -17.35 -0.08 -8.17
C CYS A 197 -16.12 0.77 -8.54
N PHE A 198 -15.66 0.70 -9.80
CA PHE A 198 -14.53 1.50 -10.26
C PHE A 198 -14.80 3.01 -10.20
N VAL A 199 -15.98 3.43 -10.64
CA VAL A 199 -16.39 4.85 -10.59
C VAL A 199 -16.45 5.33 -9.15
N LEU A 200 -17.09 4.57 -8.26
CA LEU A 200 -17.16 4.92 -6.84
C LEU A 200 -15.77 4.98 -6.20
N ALA A 201 -14.90 4.00 -6.48
CA ALA A 201 -13.53 3.99 -5.98
C ALA A 201 -12.76 5.25 -6.40
N MET A 202 -12.87 5.66 -7.66
CA MET A 202 -12.21 6.85 -8.18
C MET A 202 -12.74 8.14 -7.55
N VAL A 203 -14.06 8.29 -7.43
CA VAL A 203 -14.68 9.45 -6.79
C VAL A 203 -14.27 9.54 -5.33
N MET A 204 -14.40 8.44 -4.58
CA MET A 204 -13.99 8.39 -3.17
C MET A 204 -12.51 8.68 -2.99
N SER A 205 -11.65 8.15 -3.86
CA SER A 205 -10.22 8.40 -3.82
C SER A 205 -9.93 9.89 -4.03
N ALA A 206 -10.52 10.52 -5.05
CA ALA A 206 -10.33 11.93 -5.34
C ALA A 206 -10.80 12.83 -4.18
N ASP A 207 -11.94 12.51 -3.57
CA ASP A 207 -12.47 13.30 -2.47
C ASP A 207 -11.66 13.12 -1.18
N LEU A 208 -11.22 11.90 -0.86
CA LEU A 208 -10.34 11.66 0.29
C LEU A 208 -8.97 12.31 0.13
N PHE A 209 -8.42 12.35 -1.09
CA PHE A 209 -7.19 13.10 -1.36
C PHE A 209 -7.37 14.60 -1.12
N LYS A 210 -8.46 15.21 -1.59
CA LYS A 210 -8.76 16.63 -1.33
C LYS A 210 -8.89 16.91 0.16
N VAL A 211 -9.59 16.04 0.90
CA VAL A 211 -9.74 16.18 2.36
C VAL A 211 -8.38 16.12 3.03
N THR A 212 -7.54 15.16 2.65
CA THR A 212 -6.19 15.00 3.22
C THR A 212 -5.30 16.21 2.93
N PHE A 213 -5.35 16.72 1.69
CA PHE A 213 -4.65 17.94 1.29
C PHE A 213 -5.14 19.16 2.08
N SER A 214 -6.46 19.28 2.27
CA SER A 214 -7.06 20.37 3.05
C SER A 214 -6.67 20.30 4.52
N ILE A 215 -6.59 19.10 5.11
CA ILE A 215 -6.14 18.90 6.48
C ILE A 215 -4.66 19.26 6.60
N ALA A 216 -3.81 18.75 5.70
CA ALA A 216 -2.38 19.05 5.69
C ALA A 216 -2.10 20.56 5.58
N HIS A 217 -2.86 21.27 4.74
CA HIS A 217 -2.77 22.73 4.64
C HIS A 217 -3.25 23.43 5.92
N ALA A 218 -4.35 22.97 6.53
CA ALA A 218 -4.87 23.53 7.78
C ALA A 218 -3.96 23.29 8.98
N THR A 219 -3.21 22.19 9.00
CA THR A 219 -2.26 21.84 10.07
C THR A 219 -0.83 22.34 9.80
N ASN A 220 -0.60 23.06 8.69
CA ASN A 220 0.71 23.57 8.25
C ASN A 220 1.76 22.44 8.06
N GLN A 221 1.31 21.21 7.80
CA GLN A 221 2.16 20.05 7.56
C GLN A 221 2.53 19.97 6.07
N LYS A 222 3.41 20.88 5.64
CA LYS A 222 3.84 21.00 4.24
C LYS A 222 4.50 19.74 3.68
N TRP A 223 5.08 18.90 4.54
CA TRP A 223 5.73 17.63 4.16
C TRP A 223 4.74 16.53 3.73
N LEU A 224 3.43 16.75 3.87
CA LEU A 224 2.38 15.86 3.36
C LEU A 224 1.86 16.25 1.96
N LEU A 225 2.30 17.40 1.43
CA LEU A 225 1.91 17.96 0.13
C LEU A 225 2.94 17.59 -0.93
#